data_AF-A0A1W1BNE8-F1
#
_entry.id   AF-A0A1W1BNE8-F1
#
_cell.length_a   1.000
_cell.length_b   1.000
_cell.length_c   1.000
_cell.angle_alpha   90.00
_cell.angle_beta   90.00
_cell.angle_gamma   90.00
#
_symmetry.space_group_name_H-M   'P 1'
#
loop_
_entity.id
_entity.type
_entity.pdbx_description
1 polymer ?
#
loop_
_entity_poly.entity_id
_entity_poly.type
_entity_poly.pdbx_seq_one_letter_code
_entity_poly.pdbx_strand_id
1 'polypeptide(L)' 'MKKWHPDKHKDDIEKATKMSAQINEAYKIILDYCNNYEYPFDEESIKATHQSPSEWMDSKFGHKKEMI' A
#
# COMPACT_ATOMS: atom_id res chain seq x y z
N MET A 1 20.30 4.98 8.82
CA MET A 1 21.37 5.88 9.30
C MET A 1 22.17 5.38 10.50
N LYS A 2 21.58 4.97 11.64
CA LYS A 2 22.36 4.61 12.86
C LYS A 2 23.47 3.55 12.66
N LYS A 3 23.20 2.51 11.86
CA LYS A 3 24.15 1.42 11.51
C LYS A 3 24.95 1.68 10.24
N TRP A 4 24.41 2.40 9.25
CA TRP A 4 25.05 2.60 7.94
C TRP A 4 25.37 4.07 7.65
N HIS A 5 25.60 4.87 8.68
CA HIS A 5 26.03 6.25 8.48
C HIS A 5 27.46 6.22 7.89
N PRO A 6 27.74 6.95 6.79
CA PRO A 6 29.08 6.99 6.20
C PRO A 6 30.19 7.32 7.21
N ASP A 7 29.96 8.29 8.09
CA ASP A 7 30.92 8.68 9.15
C ASP A 7 31.35 7.55 10.11
N LYS A 8 30.53 6.49 10.23
CA LYS A 8 30.83 5.33 11.07
C LYS A 8 31.64 4.25 10.33
N HIS A 9 31.88 4.40 9.04
CA HIS A 9 32.49 3.41 8.16
C HIS A 9 33.57 4.07 7.29
N LYS A 10 34.58 4.68 7.94
CA LYS A 10 35.66 5.39 7.24
C LYS A 10 36.46 4.48 6.31
N ASP A 11 36.54 3.20 6.63
CA ASP A 11 37.29 2.20 5.85
C ASP A 11 36.48 1.63 4.66
N ASP A 12 35.17 1.87 4.62
CA ASP A 12 34.28 1.40 3.55
C ASP A 12 33.09 2.38 3.36
N ILE A 13 33.44 3.63 3.03
CA ILE A 13 32.49 4.74 2.89
C ILE A 13 31.53 4.49 1.74
N GLU A 14 31.99 3.87 0.65
CA GLU A 14 31.18 3.62 -0.55
C GLU A 14 30.02 2.68 -0.24
N LYS A 15 30.30 1.55 0.43
CA LYS A 15 29.26 0.61 0.84
C LYS A 15 28.29 1.25 1.84
N ALA A 16 28.80 1.97 2.83
CA ALA A 16 27.94 2.65 3.80
C ALA A 16 27.03 3.67 3.13
N THR A 17 27.55 4.44 2.18
CA THR A 17 26.77 5.40 1.39
C THR A 17 25.67 4.71 0.60
N LYS A 18 25.99 3.64 -0.13
CA LYS A 18 25.01 2.85 -0.88
C LYS A 18 23.88 2.31 0.01
N MET A 19 24.24 1.69 1.14
CA MET A 19 23.25 1.17 2.07
C MET A 19 22.40 2.29 2.69
N SER A 20 23.01 3.43 2.99
CA SER A 20 22.29 4.59 3.53
C SER A 20 21.25 5.14 2.55
N ALA A 21 21.60 5.22 1.26
CA ALA A 21 20.69 5.65 0.20
C ALA A 21 19.50 4.70 0.07
N GLN A 22 19.75 3.39 0.03
CA GLN A 22 18.69 2.37 -0.05
C GLN A 22 17.72 2.45 1.13
N ILE A 23 18.24 2.67 2.35
CA ILE A 23 17.40 2.82 3.55
C ILE A 23 16.53 4.08 3.46
N ASN A 24 17.11 5.20 3.01
CA ASN A 24 16.35 6.45 2.88
C ASN A 24 15.27 6.35 1.81
N GLU A 25 15.56 5.68 0.69
CA GLU A 25 14.58 5.42 -0.38
C GLU A 25 13.43 4.54 0.12
N ALA A 26 13.73 3.40 0.77
CA ALA A 26 12.70 2.53 1.33
C ALA A 26 11.84 3.26 2.37
N TYR A 27 12.45 4.07 3.23
CA TYR A 27 11.73 4.89 4.22
C TYR A 27 10.79 5.89 3.55
N LYS A 28 11.24 6.55 2.47
CA LYS A 28 10.40 7.47 1.70
C LYS A 28 9.19 6.74 1.10
N ILE A 29 9.40 5.57 0.49
CA ILE A 29 8.31 4.79 -0.11
C ILE A 29 7.26 4.40 0.94
N ILE A 30 7.70 3.90 2.10
CA ILE A 30 6.80 3.50 3.18
C ILE A 30 6.00 4.71 3.70
N LEU A 31 6.67 5.83 3.94
CA LEU A 31 5.98 7.04 4.39
C LEU A 31 5.00 7.58 3.35
N ASP A 32 5.38 7.57 2.08
CA ASP A 32 4.52 8.00 0.99
C ASP A 32 3.25 7.15 0.94
N TYR A 33 3.41 5.82 1.05
CA TYR A 33 2.27 4.91 1.18
C TYR A 33 1.43 5.23 2.42
N CYS A 34 2.02 5.32 3.61
CA CYS A 34 1.25 5.55 4.84
C CYS A 34 0.53 6.90 4.87
N ASN A 35 1.11 7.94 4.26
CA ASN A 35 0.54 9.29 4.29
C ASN A 35 -0.49 9.53 3.19
N ASN A 36 -0.33 8.88 2.03
CA ASN A 36 -1.13 9.17 0.84
C ASN A 36 -2.07 8.04 0.45
N TYR A 37 -1.92 6.84 1.02
CA TYR A 37 -2.87 5.76 0.80
C TYR A 37 -4.13 5.98 1.65
N GLU A 38 -5.16 6.50 1.01
CA GLU A 38 -6.47 6.65 1.64
C GLU A 38 -7.23 5.32 1.57
N TYR A 39 -7.75 4.89 2.72
CA TYR A 39 -8.70 3.79 2.77
C TYR A 39 -10.11 4.36 2.72
N PRO A 40 -10.88 4.13 1.65
CA PRO A 40 -12.26 4.59 1.58
C PRO A 40 -13.12 3.79 2.56
N PHE A 41 -13.76 4.50 3.49
CA PHE A 41 -14.67 3.93 4.49
C PHE A 41 -16.15 4.12 4.13
N ASP A 42 -16.45 4.54 2.90
CA ASP A 42 -17.82 4.61 2.44
C ASP A 42 -18.38 3.20 2.15
N GLU A 43 -19.70 3.07 2.27
CA GLU A 43 -20.39 1.79 2.15
C GLU A 43 -20.20 1.14 0.78
N GLU A 44 -20.10 1.93 -0.30
CA GLU A 44 -19.93 1.42 -1.65
C GLU A 44 -18.55 0.80 -1.83
N SER A 45 -17.49 1.50 -1.40
CA SER A 45 -16.11 1.03 -1.45
C SER A 45 -15.87 -0.21 -0.58
N ILE A 46 -16.47 -0.26 0.62
CA ILE A 46 -16.39 -1.42 1.51
C ILE A 46 -17.10 -2.62 0.88
N LYS A 47 -18.31 -2.45 0.34
CA LYS A 47 -19.02 -3.53 -0.36
C LYS A 47 -18.24 -4.02 -1.57
N ALA A 48 -17.66 -3.11 -2.35
CA ALA A 48 -16.89 -3.47 -3.53
C ALA A 48 -15.68 -4.37 -3.19
N THR A 49 -15.02 -4.10 -2.06
CA THR A 49 -13.80 -4.81 -1.64
C THR A 49 -14.05 -6.09 -0.83
N HIS A 50 -15.17 -6.18 -0.11
CA HIS A 50 -15.45 -7.29 0.82
C HIS A 50 -16.64 -8.18 0.42
N GLN A 51 -17.37 -7.87 -0.66
CA GLN A 51 -18.42 -8.75 -1.15
C GLN A 51 -17.85 -10.11 -1.59
N SER A 52 -18.57 -11.17 -1.23
CA SER A 52 -18.33 -12.49 -1.81
C SER A 52 -18.69 -12.50 -3.30
N PRO A 53 -18.13 -13.43 -4.09
CA PRO A 53 -18.51 -13.58 -5.49
C PRO A 53 -20.01 -13.78 -5.72
N SER A 54 -20.72 -14.43 -4.78
CA SER A 54 -22.18 -14.61 -4.85
C SER A 54 -22.91 -13.28 -4.65
N GLU A 55 -22.54 -12.52 -3.61
CA GLU A 55 -23.16 -11.21 -3.33
C GLU A 55 -22.92 -10.21 -4.47
N TRP A 56 -21.73 -10.24 -5.09
CA TRP A 56 -21.46 -9.43 -6.29
C TRP A 56 -22.34 -9.84 -7.47
N MET A 57 -22.45 -11.14 -7.74
CA MET A 57 -23.26 -11.67 -8.84
C MET A 57 -24.74 -11.34 -8.64
N ASP A 58 -25.25 -11.49 -7.41
CA ASP A 58 -26.63 -11.17 -7.05
C ASP A 58 -26.89 -9.66 -7.11
N SER A 59 -25.94 -8.82 -6.67
CA SER A 59 -26.03 -7.36 -6.80
C SER A 59 -26.08 -6.89 -8.26
N LYS A 60 -25.29 -7.52 -9.15
CA LYS A 60 -25.22 -7.14 -10.57
C LYS A 60 -26.31 -7.76 -11.45
N PHE A 61 -26.79 -8.95 -11.11
CA PHE A 61 -27.66 -9.74 -11.98
C PHE A 61 -28.91 -10.32 -11.29
N GLY A 62 -29.06 -10.15 -9.97
CA GLY A 62 -30.16 -10.71 -9.17
C GLY A 62 -31.52 -10.02 -9.35
N HIS A 63 -31.60 -8.94 -10.14
CA HIS A 63 -32.88 -8.38 -10.56
C HIS A 63 -33.45 -9.15 -11.75
N LYS A 64 -34.13 -10.27 -11.47
CA LYS A 64 -35.11 -10.85 -12.39
C LYS A 64 -36.41 -11.16 -11.66
N LYS A 65 -37.30 -10.15 -11.62
CA LYS A 65 -38.78 -10.22 -11.44
C LYS A 65 -39.31 -8.79 -11.23
N GLU A 66 -40.32 -8.23 -11.91
CA GLU A 66 -41.35 -8.70 -12.83
C GLU A 66 -41.74 -7.54 -13.77
N MET A 67 -41.93 -7.81 -15.05
CA MET A 67 -42.99 -7.16 -15.84
C MET A 67 -43.71 -8.28 -16.58
N ILE A 68 -44.79 -8.75 -15.97
CA ILE A 68 -45.87 -9.51 -16.63
C ILE A 68 -46.87 -8.47 -17.12
#